data_AF-A0A453GGU1-F1
#
_entry.id   AF-A0A453GGU1-F1
#
_cell.length_a   1.000
_cell.length_b   1.000
_cell.length_c   1.000
_cell.angle_alpha   90.00
_cell.angle_beta   90.00
_cell.angle_gamma   90.00
#
_symmetry.space_group_name_H-M   'P 1'
#
loop_
_entity.id
_entity.type
_entity.pdbx_description
1 polymer ?
#
loop_
_entity_poly.entity_id
_entity_poly.type
_entity_poly.pdbx_seq_one_letter_code
_entity_poly.pdbx_strand_id
1 'polypeptide(L)'
;MPPVLESDMHSREYLAEQKCKGEAYLKERDARIAEHKAAEQESLKDIQSIARSLVYPSAPNAQLTQKARGADDCSDLEYEPDAEEEAYVEEEDLRGEEEVALPKSKAMEALSNKPPNITHENWTSLVNKWSDKRNKKICQMNKENREAVRQHQKTGSMSYVSYFSKLNAMEKRREAQSEGEQPVSDTSIVAEVLKEESAHSTVLSSMGYASRSGRSGSSTL
;
A
#
# COMPACT_ATOMS: atom_id res chain seq x y z
N MET A 1 -13.98 0.74 -61.81
CA MET A 1 -13.89 0.75 -60.34
C MET A 1 -13.14 2.01 -59.94
N PRO A 2 -13.63 2.85 -59.01
CA PRO A 2 -12.86 4.00 -58.59
C PRO A 2 -11.69 3.53 -57.70
N PRO A 3 -10.50 4.12 -57.82
CA PRO A 3 -9.39 3.80 -56.93
C PRO A 3 -9.72 4.26 -55.51
N VAL A 4 -9.55 3.36 -54.54
CA VAL A 4 -9.65 3.68 -53.11
C VAL A 4 -8.54 4.67 -52.79
N LEU A 5 -8.90 5.83 -52.24
CA LEU A 5 -7.99 6.92 -51.95
C LEU A 5 -6.97 6.46 -50.89
N GLU A 6 -5.67 6.58 -51.20
CA GLU A 6 -4.58 6.21 -50.30
C GLU A 6 -4.71 6.87 -48.90
N SER A 7 -5.36 8.03 -48.80
CA SER A 7 -5.65 8.70 -47.52
C SER A 7 -6.56 7.90 -46.58
N ASP A 8 -7.46 7.09 -47.13
CA ASP A 8 -8.43 6.29 -46.38
C ASP A 8 -7.76 5.03 -45.79
N MET A 9 -6.76 4.48 -46.50
CA MET A 9 -5.92 3.39 -46.00
C MET A 9 -5.04 3.84 -44.81
N HIS A 10 -4.36 4.98 -44.93
CA HIS A 10 -3.54 5.53 -43.84
C HIS A 10 -4.37 5.87 -42.59
N SER A 11 -5.62 6.31 -42.78
CA SER A 11 -6.54 6.60 -41.67
C SER A 11 -6.97 5.34 -40.93
N ARG A 12 -7.20 4.23 -41.65
CA ARG A 12 -7.59 2.94 -41.06
C ARG A 12 -6.45 2.29 -40.29
N GLU A 13 -5.22 2.37 -40.82
CA GLU A 13 -4.02 1.86 -40.14
C GLU A 13 -3.72 2.64 -38.86
N TYR A 14 -3.81 3.96 -38.89
CA TYR A 14 -3.66 4.80 -37.70
C TYR A 14 -4.66 4.44 -36.59
N LEU A 15 -5.94 4.26 -36.94
CA LEU A 15 -6.98 3.86 -36.00
C LEU A 15 -6.73 2.46 -35.42
N ALA A 16 -6.25 1.50 -36.22
CA ALA A 16 -5.91 0.17 -35.75
C ALA A 16 -4.71 0.21 -34.78
N GLU A 17 -3.70 1.01 -35.08
CA GLU A 17 -2.53 1.18 -34.22
C GLU A 17 -2.91 1.81 -32.86
N GLN A 18 -3.78 2.82 -32.86
CA GLN A 18 -4.29 3.42 -31.61
C GLN A 18 -5.08 2.43 -30.76
N LYS A 19 -5.90 1.58 -31.39
CA LYS A 19 -6.62 0.51 -30.69
C LYS A 19 -5.67 -0.50 -30.06
N CYS A 20 -4.69 -0.99 -30.83
CA CYS A 20 -3.67 -1.91 -30.32
C CYS A 20 -2.87 -1.31 -29.15
N LYS A 21 -2.50 -0.02 -29.23
CA LYS A 21 -1.80 0.69 -28.14
C LYS A 21 -2.68 0.83 -26.90
N GLY A 22 -3.96 1.15 -27.06
CA GLY A 22 -4.93 1.23 -25.97
C GLY A 22 -5.15 -0.12 -25.28
N GLU A 23 -5.29 -1.19 -26.06
CA GLU A 23 -5.41 -2.56 -25.55
C GLU A 23 -4.16 -3.00 -24.79
N ALA A 24 -2.97 -2.71 -25.32
CA ALA A 24 -1.70 -3.00 -24.64
C ALA A 24 -1.59 -2.28 -23.29
N TYR A 25 -1.96 -1.00 -23.24
CA TYR A 25 -1.96 -0.21 -22.00
C TYR A 25 -2.90 -0.80 -20.93
N LEU A 26 -4.12 -1.19 -21.32
CA LEU A 26 -5.07 -1.81 -20.40
C LEU A 26 -4.56 -3.15 -19.88
N LYS A 27 -3.97 -3.98 -20.75
CA LYS A 27 -3.39 -5.26 -20.37
C LYS A 27 -2.22 -5.10 -19.40
N GLU A 28 -1.35 -4.12 -19.64
CA GLU A 28 -0.21 -3.83 -18.75
C GLU A 28 -0.68 -3.29 -17.39
N ARG A 29 -1.71 -2.43 -17.37
CA ARG A 29 -2.34 -1.97 -16.13
C ARG A 29 -2.91 -3.13 -15.32
N ASP A 30 -3.65 -4.02 -15.97
CA ASP A 30 -4.28 -5.15 -15.30
C ASP A 30 -3.24 -6.15 -14.77
N ALA A 31 -2.13 -6.34 -15.49
CA ALA A 31 -0.98 -7.11 -15.02
C ALA A 31 -0.36 -6.50 -13.74
N ARG A 32 -0.12 -5.18 -13.72
CA ARG A 32 0.37 -4.49 -12.51
C ARG A 32 -0.58 -4.63 -11.31
N ILE A 33 -1.89 -4.57 -11.55
CA ILE A 33 -2.91 -4.78 -10.51
C ILE A 33 -2.83 -6.23 -9.98
N ALA A 34 -2.66 -7.21 -10.86
CA ALA A 34 -2.54 -8.62 -10.47
C ALA A 34 -1.27 -8.87 -9.64
N GLU A 35 -0.12 -8.31 -10.06
CA GLU A 35 1.14 -8.40 -9.32
C GLU A 35 1.03 -7.79 -7.92
N HIS A 36 0.45 -6.58 -7.81
CA HIS A 36 0.23 -5.94 -6.51
C HIS A 36 -0.65 -6.80 -5.59
N LYS A 37 -1.74 -7.37 -6.12
CA LYS A 37 -2.62 -8.26 -5.36
C LYS A 37 -1.92 -9.54 -4.91
N ALA A 38 -1.04 -10.11 -5.74
CA ALA A 38 -0.27 -11.30 -5.39
C ALA A 38 0.72 -11.00 -4.25
N ALA A 39 1.45 -9.89 -4.35
CA ALA A 39 2.39 -9.44 -3.30
C ALA A 39 1.68 -9.15 -1.97
N GLU A 40 0.49 -8.53 -2.01
CA GLU A 40 -0.33 -8.31 -0.82
C GLU A 40 -0.78 -9.64 -0.20
N GLN A 41 -1.22 -10.61 -1.01
CA GLN A 41 -1.62 -11.92 -0.53
C GLN A 41 -0.47 -12.69 0.13
N GLU A 42 0.75 -12.58 -0.41
CA GLU A 42 1.96 -13.14 0.19
C GLU A 42 2.25 -12.50 1.55
N SER A 43 2.24 -11.17 1.63
CA SER A 43 2.44 -10.46 2.90
C SER A 43 1.42 -10.85 3.98
N LEU A 44 0.16 -11.08 3.58
CA LEU A 44 -0.90 -11.51 4.49
C LEU A 44 -0.66 -12.94 5.00
N LYS A 45 -0.13 -13.84 4.18
CA LYS A 45 0.23 -15.20 4.60
C LYS A 45 1.36 -15.17 5.63
N ASP A 46 2.37 -14.31 5.43
CA ASP A 46 3.49 -14.16 6.35
C ASP A 46 3.02 -13.62 7.70
N ILE A 47 2.22 -12.55 7.70
CA ILE A 47 1.65 -11.98 8.92
C ILE A 47 0.80 -13.01 9.66
N GLN A 48 -0.03 -13.77 8.93
CA GLN A 48 -0.83 -14.85 9.53
C GLN A 48 0.05 -15.98 10.08
N SER A 49 1.15 -16.30 9.42
CA SER A 49 2.12 -17.30 9.89
C SER A 49 2.75 -16.88 11.21
N ILE A 50 3.21 -15.63 11.29
CA ILE A 50 3.76 -15.03 12.51
C ILE A 50 2.70 -15.01 13.63
N ALA A 51 1.47 -14.59 13.32
CA ALA A 51 0.40 -14.58 14.31
C ALA A 51 0.08 -16.00 14.83
N ARG A 52 0.08 -17.01 13.96
CA ARG A 52 -0.12 -18.41 14.36
C ARG A 52 1.00 -18.92 15.27
N SER A 53 2.26 -18.59 15.00
CA SER A 53 3.37 -19.01 15.87
C SER A 53 3.35 -18.35 17.25
N LEU A 54 2.84 -17.11 17.34
CA LEU A 54 2.64 -16.42 18.61
C LEU A 54 1.49 -17.01 19.43
N VAL A 55 0.39 -17.41 18.79
CA VAL A 55 -0.80 -17.96 19.46
C VAL A 55 -0.62 -19.43 19.84
N TYR A 56 0.07 -20.20 18.99
CA TYR A 56 0.41 -21.59 19.24
C TYR A 56 1.93 -21.78 19.11
N PRO A 57 2.70 -21.49 20.18
CA PRO A 57 4.10 -21.87 20.22
C PRO A 57 4.14 -23.40 20.08
N SER A 58 4.70 -23.90 18.97
CA SER A 58 4.90 -25.34 18.80
C SER A 58 5.61 -25.87 20.04
N ALA A 59 4.91 -26.69 20.83
CA ALA A 59 5.51 -27.43 21.91
C ALA A 59 6.64 -28.31 21.33
N PRO A 60 7.80 -28.42 21.98
CA PRO A 60 8.81 -29.38 21.57
C PRO A 60 8.27 -30.77 21.96
N ASN A 61 7.65 -31.48 21.02
CA ASN A 61 7.19 -32.83 21.28
C ASN A 61 7.90 -33.85 20.39
N ALA A 62 8.47 -34.84 21.08
CA ALA A 62 8.85 -36.17 20.65
C ALA A 62 10.06 -36.35 19.71
N GLN A 63 11.20 -36.62 20.35
CA GLN A 63 12.14 -37.73 20.05
C GLN A 63 12.07 -38.32 18.63
N LEU A 64 13.08 -38.04 17.82
CA LEU A 64 13.57 -38.99 16.81
C LEU A 64 14.93 -39.53 17.28
N THR A 65 14.87 -40.55 18.14
CA THR A 65 16.01 -41.38 18.47
C THR A 65 16.40 -42.22 17.26
N GLN A 66 17.56 -41.98 16.67
CA GLN A 66 18.31 -43.01 15.96
C GLN A 66 19.75 -43.02 16.46
N LYS A 67 20.03 -44.02 17.32
CA LYS A 67 21.37 -44.50 17.68
C LYS A 67 21.64 -45.75 16.84
N ALA A 68 22.77 -45.81 16.14
CA ALA A 68 23.66 -46.97 15.94
C ALA A 68 24.77 -46.59 14.93
N ARG A 69 26.06 -46.56 15.36
CA ARG A 69 27.18 -47.47 14.96
C ARG A 69 27.64 -47.33 13.50
N GLY A 70 28.92 -47.23 13.15
CA GLY A 70 30.21 -47.38 13.85
C GLY A 70 31.35 -46.77 12.99
N ALA A 71 32.49 -46.45 13.61
CA ALA A 71 33.78 -47.16 13.46
C ALA A 71 34.59 -46.67 12.24
N ASP A 72 35.56 -45.77 12.50
CA ASP A 72 37.00 -45.90 12.18
C ASP A 72 37.28 -45.03 10.92
N ASP A 73 38.38 -44.30 10.71
CA ASP A 73 39.77 -44.50 11.09
C ASP A 73 40.53 -43.15 10.96
N CYS A 74 41.69 -43.10 11.60
CA CYS A 74 42.71 -42.05 11.56
C CYS A 74 43.17 -41.68 10.14
N SER A 75 43.56 -40.42 9.90
CA SER A 75 44.93 -40.07 9.49
C SER A 75 45.11 -38.56 9.30
N ASP A 76 46.02 -38.06 10.11
CA ASP A 76 46.86 -36.88 9.96
C ASP A 76 47.62 -36.90 8.62
N LEU A 77 47.49 -35.84 7.81
CA LEU A 77 48.49 -35.47 6.80
C LEU A 77 48.48 -33.96 6.60
N GLU A 78 49.61 -33.37 7.01
CA GLU A 78 50.10 -32.03 6.70
C GLU A 78 50.12 -31.76 5.18
N TYR A 79 49.67 -30.58 4.75
CA TYR A 79 50.18 -29.90 3.54
C TYR A 79 50.01 -28.39 3.69
N GLU A 80 51.15 -27.69 3.54
CA GLU A 80 51.37 -26.26 3.70
C GLU A 80 50.96 -25.45 2.44
N PRO A 81 50.95 -24.10 2.49
CA PRO A 81 50.20 -23.23 1.57
C PRO A 81 51.03 -22.77 0.36
N ASP A 82 50.39 -22.76 -0.81
CA ASP A 82 50.83 -22.13 -2.05
C ASP A 82 49.60 -21.34 -2.59
N ALA A 83 49.63 -20.16 -3.18
CA ALA A 83 50.64 -19.15 -3.45
C ALA A 83 49.83 -17.89 -3.84
N GLU A 84 50.46 -16.74 -3.66
CA GLU A 84 50.10 -15.42 -4.21
C GLU A 84 49.16 -15.35 -5.44
N GLU A 85 48.08 -14.57 -5.32
CA GLU A 85 47.49 -13.86 -6.47
C GLU A 85 47.38 -12.37 -6.11
N GLU A 86 48.39 -11.63 -6.55
CA GLU A 86 48.41 -10.18 -6.57
C GLU A 86 47.61 -9.60 -7.76
N ALA A 87 47.23 -8.33 -7.59
CA ALA A 87 46.80 -7.36 -8.60
C ALA A 87 45.32 -7.46 -9.03
N TYR A 88 44.52 -6.40 -9.01
CA TYR A 88 44.82 -5.05 -9.51
C TYR A 88 44.13 -3.97 -8.66
N VAL A 89 44.93 -2.98 -8.30
CA VAL A 89 44.52 -1.65 -7.86
C VAL A 89 44.27 -0.82 -9.11
N GLU A 90 43.02 -0.47 -9.40
CA GLU A 90 42.69 0.62 -10.32
C GLU A 90 42.46 1.87 -9.48
N GLU A 91 43.54 2.62 -9.25
CA GLU A 91 43.52 4.01 -8.83
C GLU A 91 43.24 4.86 -10.08
N GLU A 92 42.02 5.36 -10.22
CA GLU A 92 41.76 6.57 -11.01
C GLU A 92 41.43 7.72 -10.05
N ASP A 93 42.48 8.43 -9.68
CA ASP A 93 42.42 9.82 -9.30
C ASP A 93 41.85 10.66 -10.46
N LEU A 94 40.90 11.56 -10.18
CA LEU A 94 41.07 13.01 -10.39
C LEU A 94 39.73 13.77 -10.33
N ARG A 95 39.64 14.60 -9.27
CA ARG A 95 39.03 15.94 -9.22
C ARG A 95 37.54 16.08 -9.51
N GLY A 96 36.81 16.15 -8.39
CA GLY A 96 35.56 16.88 -8.26
C GLY A 96 35.33 17.21 -6.79
N GLU A 97 36.21 18.02 -6.21
CA GLU A 97 36.00 18.70 -4.92
C GLU A 97 34.69 19.50 -4.99
N GLU A 98 33.58 18.87 -4.62
CA GLU A 98 32.43 19.56 -4.06
C GLU A 98 32.11 18.89 -2.74
N GLU A 99 33.01 19.08 -1.78
CA GLU A 99 32.72 18.90 -0.36
C GLU A 99 31.57 19.85 0.01
N VAL A 100 30.33 19.41 -0.21
CA VAL A 100 29.15 20.08 0.31
C VAL A 100 29.13 19.84 1.82
N ALA A 101 29.95 20.61 2.54
CA ALA A 101 30.08 20.67 3.99
C ALA A 101 28.83 21.28 4.66
N LEU A 102 27.64 20.78 4.35
CA LEU A 102 26.37 21.36 4.79
C LEU A 102 25.39 20.43 5.57
N PRO A 103 25.55 19.09 5.65
CA PRO A 103 24.68 18.28 6.53
C PRO A 103 25.29 17.88 7.88
N LYS A 104 26.62 17.99 8.08
CA LYS A 104 27.27 17.64 9.37
C LYS A 104 26.97 18.65 10.47
N SER A 105 26.87 19.94 10.15
CA SER A 105 26.70 21.02 11.14
C SER A 105 25.43 20.86 11.98
N LYS A 106 24.29 20.54 11.36
CA LYS A 106 23.01 20.43 12.07
C LYS A 106 22.90 19.19 12.96
N ALA A 107 23.50 18.08 12.53
CA ALA A 107 23.55 16.87 13.37
C ALA A 107 24.51 17.07 14.55
N MET A 108 25.66 17.72 14.33
CA MET A 108 26.61 18.04 15.40
C MET A 108 26.07 19.07 16.40
N GLU A 109 25.31 20.05 15.93
CA GLU A 109 24.56 20.99 16.79
C GLU A 109 23.51 20.27 17.64
N ALA A 110 22.77 19.30 17.06
CA ALA A 110 21.81 18.49 17.81
C ALA A 110 22.50 17.59 18.84
N LEU A 111 23.66 16.99 18.52
CA LEU A 111 24.45 16.20 19.47
C LEU A 111 24.91 17.02 20.68
N SER A 112 25.22 18.30 20.46
CA SER A 112 25.62 19.24 21.52
C SER A 112 24.46 19.60 22.45
N ASN A 113 23.22 19.58 21.95
CA ASN A 113 22.01 19.91 22.70
C ASN A 113 21.36 18.67 23.33
N LYS A 114 22.13 17.95 24.16
CA LYS A 114 21.65 16.73 24.83
C LYS A 114 20.73 17.06 26.02
N PRO A 115 19.53 16.45 26.12
CA PRO A 115 18.67 16.56 27.31
C PRO A 115 19.30 15.97 28.59
N PRO A 116 18.94 16.47 29.79
CA PRO A 116 19.53 16.00 31.05
C PRO A 116 19.12 14.55 31.42
N ASN A 117 17.96 14.09 30.96
CA ASN A 117 17.35 12.80 31.36
C ASN A 117 17.68 11.63 30.43
N ILE A 118 18.57 11.80 29.46
CA ILE A 118 18.96 10.75 28.50
C ILE A 118 20.46 10.46 28.62
N THR A 119 20.88 9.22 28.35
CA THR A 119 22.32 8.90 28.25
C THR A 119 22.90 9.48 26.97
N HIS A 120 24.23 9.65 26.93
CA HIS A 120 24.87 10.20 25.74
C HIS A 120 24.77 9.23 24.56
N GLU A 121 24.93 7.91 24.79
CA GLU A 121 24.83 6.93 23.70
C GLU A 121 23.42 6.90 23.09
N ASN A 122 22.38 6.94 23.93
CA ASN A 122 21.00 6.94 23.47
C ASN A 122 20.66 8.20 22.67
N TRP A 123 21.17 9.37 23.11
CA TRP A 123 21.00 10.62 22.37
C TRP A 123 21.70 10.57 21.02
N THR A 124 22.95 10.12 20.99
CA THR A 124 23.73 9.99 19.75
C THR A 124 23.07 9.03 18.76
N SER A 125 22.55 7.90 19.25
CA SER A 125 21.80 6.94 18.43
C SER A 125 20.54 7.56 17.82
N LEU A 126 19.77 8.33 18.60
CA LEU A 126 18.59 9.03 18.11
C LEU A 126 18.94 10.09 17.06
N VAL A 127 19.95 10.92 17.34
CA VAL A 127 20.37 11.97 16.40
C VAL A 127 20.85 11.37 15.09
N ASN A 128 21.61 10.28 15.14
CA ASN A 128 22.06 9.57 13.94
C ASN A 128 20.88 8.99 13.16
N LYS A 129 19.97 8.28 13.84
CA LYS A 129 18.77 7.71 13.22
C LYS A 129 17.94 8.76 12.48
N TRP A 130 17.72 9.93 13.07
CA TRP A 130 16.94 11.00 12.43
C TRP A 130 17.76 11.86 11.44
N SER A 131 19.09 11.75 11.50
CA SER A 131 19.98 12.38 10.53
C SER A 131 20.13 11.55 9.25
N ASP A 132 19.82 10.25 9.30
CA ASP A 132 19.87 9.34 8.16
C ASP A 132 19.02 9.84 6.97
N LYS A 133 19.62 9.79 5.78
CA LYS A 133 18.99 10.23 4.53
C LYS A 133 17.68 9.49 4.26
N ARG A 134 17.63 8.19 4.58
CA ARG A 134 16.42 7.36 4.43
C ARG A 134 15.27 7.84 5.30
N ASN A 135 15.53 8.08 6.59
CA ASN A 135 14.52 8.52 7.53
C ASN A 135 14.06 9.95 7.24
N LYS A 136 14.96 10.84 6.81
CA LYS A 136 14.60 12.17 6.30
C LYS A 136 13.65 12.09 5.11
N LYS A 137 13.90 11.21 4.14
CA LYS A 137 13.01 10.98 2.99
C LYS A 137 11.62 10.51 3.44
N ILE A 138 11.56 9.55 4.36
CA ILE A 138 10.28 9.05 4.91
C ILE A 138 9.53 10.17 5.64
N CYS A 139 10.21 10.98 6.45
CA CYS A 139 9.59 12.12 7.14
C CYS A 139 9.01 13.14 6.15
N GLN A 140 9.74 13.42 5.07
CA GLN A 140 9.27 14.31 4.00
C GLN A 140 8.04 13.74 3.29
N MET A 141 8.08 12.47 2.88
CA MET A 141 6.92 11.79 2.29
C MET A 141 5.72 11.77 3.24
N ASN A 142 5.92 11.53 4.54
CA ASN A 142 4.84 11.55 5.51
C ASN A 142 4.23 12.95 5.68
N LYS A 143 5.04 14.00 5.56
CA LYS A 143 4.57 15.38 5.57
C LYS A 143 3.73 15.68 4.32
N GLU A 144 4.25 15.34 3.14
CA GLU A 144 3.53 15.47 1.87
C GLU A 144 2.22 14.68 1.88
N ASN A 145 2.24 13.45 2.39
CA ASN A 145 1.04 12.62 2.54
C ASN A 145 0.02 13.29 3.45
N ARG A 146 0.43 13.89 4.59
CA ARG A 146 -0.49 14.62 5.46
C ARG A 146 -1.09 15.85 4.79
N GLU A 147 -0.31 16.56 4.00
CA GLU A 147 -0.77 17.74 3.23
C GLU A 147 -1.68 17.33 2.05
N ALA A 148 -1.44 16.17 1.45
CA ALA A 148 -2.24 15.62 0.36
C ALA A 148 -3.55 14.96 0.81
N VAL A 149 -3.75 14.72 2.11
CA VAL A 149 -5.01 14.20 2.66
C VAL A 149 -6.10 15.26 2.47
N ARG A 150 -6.93 15.07 1.44
CA ARG A 150 -8.04 15.98 1.09
C ARG A 150 -9.20 15.96 2.07
N GLN A 151 -9.36 14.86 2.79
CA GLN A 151 -10.51 14.60 3.65
C GLN A 151 -10.00 14.05 4.97
N HIS A 152 -9.99 14.88 6.01
CA HIS A 152 -9.58 14.44 7.34
C HIS A 152 -10.65 13.54 7.96
N GLN A 153 -10.24 12.60 8.80
CA GLN A 153 -11.19 11.96 9.72
C GLN A 153 -11.82 13.07 10.55
N LYS A 154 -13.12 13.31 10.37
CA LYS A 154 -13.85 14.24 11.22
C LYS A 154 -14.01 13.56 12.57
N THR A 155 -13.51 14.19 13.61
CA THR A 155 -13.80 13.78 15.00
C THR A 155 -15.32 13.76 15.18
N GLY A 156 -15.89 12.56 15.28
CA GLY A 156 -17.32 12.29 15.28
C GLY A 156 -17.62 10.81 15.03
N SER A 157 -18.89 10.41 15.15
CA SER A 157 -19.36 9.01 15.12
C SER A 157 -19.27 8.31 13.76
N MET A 158 -18.80 8.99 12.71
CA MET A 158 -18.79 8.45 11.35
C MET A 158 -17.36 8.24 10.85
N SER A 159 -17.00 6.97 10.65
CA SER A 159 -15.69 6.61 10.11
C SER A 159 -15.47 7.19 8.72
N TYR A 160 -14.20 7.40 8.34
CA TYR A 160 -13.81 7.90 7.01
C TYR A 160 -14.42 7.08 5.88
N VAL A 161 -14.40 5.75 6.01
CA VAL A 161 -14.97 4.81 5.02
C VAL A 161 -16.45 5.06 4.86
N SER A 162 -17.19 5.19 5.97
CA SER A 162 -18.64 5.45 5.95
C SER A 162 -18.97 6.80 5.30
N TYR A 163 -18.18 7.85 5.59
CA TYR A 163 -18.36 9.16 4.96
C TYR A 163 -18.11 9.12 3.45
N PHE A 164 -17.03 8.47 3.02
CA PHE A 164 -16.68 8.35 1.60
C PHE A 164 -17.70 7.51 0.83
N SER A 165 -18.19 6.41 1.41
CA SER A 165 -19.28 5.61 0.84
C SER A 165 -20.54 6.45 0.60
N LYS A 166 -20.91 7.32 1.55
CA LYS A 166 -22.07 8.23 1.41
C LYS A 166 -21.86 9.28 0.33
N LEU A 167 -20.67 9.87 0.26
CA LEU A 167 -20.32 10.83 -0.80
C LEU A 167 -20.45 10.19 -2.18
N ASN A 168 -19.87 9.01 -2.38
CA ASN A 168 -19.96 8.28 -3.65
C ASN A 168 -21.40 7.91 -4.01
N ALA A 169 -22.23 7.54 -3.02
CA ALA A 169 -23.64 7.24 -3.24
C ALA A 169 -24.41 8.48 -3.71
N MET A 170 -24.15 9.66 -3.12
CA MET A 170 -24.75 10.92 -3.55
C MET A 170 -24.27 11.33 -4.94
N GLU A 171 -22.98 11.19 -5.25
CA GLU A 171 -22.39 11.55 -6.54
C GLU A 171 -22.95 10.69 -7.67
N LYS A 172 -23.01 9.36 -7.49
CA LYS A 172 -23.66 8.45 -8.44
C LYS A 172 -25.11 8.83 -8.76
N ARG A 173 -25.85 9.31 -7.77
CA ARG A 173 -27.24 9.75 -7.97
C ARG A 173 -27.37 11.12 -8.60
N ARG A 174 -26.36 11.97 -8.53
CA ARG A 174 -26.28 13.18 -9.34
C ARG A 174 -26.01 12.83 -10.80
N GLU A 175 -25.11 11.88 -11.05
CA GLU A 175 -24.75 11.41 -12.40
C GLU A 175 -25.88 10.62 -13.08
N ALA A 176 -26.68 9.88 -12.30
CA ALA A 176 -27.80 9.10 -12.81
C ALA A 176 -29.02 9.96 -13.25
N GLN A 177 -28.97 11.28 -13.05
CA GLN A 177 -30.02 12.18 -13.54
C GLN A 177 -29.92 12.28 -15.06
N SER A 178 -31.01 11.91 -15.73
CA SER A 178 -31.08 11.98 -17.20
C SER A 178 -31.14 13.44 -17.68
N GLU A 179 -30.56 13.73 -18.85
CA GLU A 179 -30.39 15.09 -19.42
C GLU A 179 -31.70 15.85 -19.77
N GLY A 180 -32.86 15.37 -19.32
CA GLY A 180 -34.17 15.99 -19.58
C GLY A 180 -35.05 16.25 -18.35
N GLU A 181 -34.64 15.86 -17.14
CA GLU A 181 -35.41 16.07 -15.91
C GLU A 181 -34.95 17.32 -15.14
N GLN A 182 -35.86 17.94 -14.38
CA GLN A 182 -35.47 19.02 -13.46
C GLN A 182 -34.41 18.51 -12.47
N PRO A 183 -33.33 19.26 -12.23
CA PRO A 183 -32.25 18.82 -11.37
C PRO A 183 -32.78 18.53 -9.96
N VAL A 184 -32.58 17.30 -9.48
CA VAL A 184 -33.05 16.91 -8.14
C VAL A 184 -32.23 17.67 -7.11
N SER A 185 -32.92 18.36 -6.20
CA SER A 185 -32.26 19.13 -5.14
C SER A 185 -31.34 18.26 -4.27
N ASP A 186 -30.20 18.82 -3.87
CA ASP A 186 -29.22 18.18 -3.00
C ASP A 186 -29.82 17.58 -1.73
N THR A 187 -30.80 18.25 -1.13
CA THR A 187 -31.51 17.79 0.07
C THR A 187 -32.30 16.50 -0.18
N SER A 188 -32.90 16.35 -1.37
CA SER A 188 -33.62 15.14 -1.77
C SER A 188 -32.67 13.97 -2.00
N ILE A 189 -31.52 14.21 -2.65
CA ILE A 189 -30.47 13.19 -2.85
C ILE A 189 -29.97 12.68 -1.49
N VAL A 190 -29.67 13.59 -0.57
CA VAL A 190 -29.23 13.25 0.79
C VAL A 190 -30.29 12.42 1.52
N ALA A 191 -31.55 12.85 1.49
CA ALA A 191 -32.64 12.18 2.20
C ALA A 191 -32.83 10.74 1.72
N GLU A 192 -32.75 10.52 0.40
CA GLU A 192 -32.92 9.20 -0.19
C GLU A 192 -31.70 8.30 0.07
N VAL A 193 -30.47 8.83 0.07
CA VAL A 193 -29.26 8.04 0.43
C VAL A 193 -29.37 7.57 1.88
N LEU A 194 -29.76 8.46 2.79
CA LEU A 194 -30.00 8.12 4.18
C LEU A 194 -31.13 7.10 4.34
N LYS A 195 -32.19 7.21 3.53
CA LYS A 195 -33.31 6.27 3.54
C LYS A 195 -32.86 4.87 3.16
N GLU A 196 -32.09 4.70 2.09
CA GLU A 196 -31.54 3.40 1.68
C GLU A 196 -30.62 2.79 2.76
N GLU A 197 -29.69 3.58 3.31
CA GLU A 197 -28.80 3.10 4.38
C GLU A 197 -29.59 2.66 5.62
N SER A 198 -30.65 3.41 5.97
CA SER A 198 -31.50 3.06 7.10
C SER A 198 -32.32 1.79 6.85
N ALA A 199 -32.70 1.51 5.59
CA ALA A 199 -33.46 0.32 5.21
C ALA A 199 -32.65 -0.98 5.40
N HIS A 200 -31.32 -0.90 5.29
CA HIS A 200 -30.42 -2.03 5.50
C HIS A 200 -29.90 -2.13 6.96
N SER A 201 -30.32 -1.22 7.85
CA SER A 201 -29.86 -1.22 9.24
C SER A 201 -30.58 -2.28 10.08
N THR A 202 -29.83 -3.30 10.49
CA THR A 202 -30.32 -4.32 11.43
C THR A 202 -30.68 -3.73 12.79
N VAL A 203 -29.96 -2.68 13.23
CA VAL A 203 -30.20 -2.02 14.52
C VAL A 203 -31.50 -1.22 14.50
N LEU A 204 -31.76 -0.45 13.45
CA LEU A 204 -33.04 0.27 13.34
C LEU A 204 -34.20 -0.69 13.14
N SER A 205 -33.96 -1.82 12.45
CA SER A 205 -34.94 -2.89 12.30
C SER A 205 -35.30 -3.56 13.63
N SER A 206 -34.31 -3.88 14.46
CA SER A 206 -34.56 -4.51 15.78
C SER A 206 -35.25 -3.57 16.76
N MET A 207 -35.04 -2.25 16.63
CA MET A 207 -35.73 -1.23 17.40
C MET A 207 -37.14 -0.89 16.88
N GLY A 208 -37.60 -1.52 15.79
CA GLY A 208 -38.93 -1.32 15.23
C GLY A 208 -39.08 -0.12 14.30
N TYR A 209 -37.98 0.52 13.89
CA TYR A 209 -37.95 1.65 12.97
C TYR A 209 -37.80 1.23 11.49
N ALA A 210 -37.69 -0.07 11.20
CA ALA A 210 -37.72 -0.53 9.81
C ALA A 210 -39.04 -0.11 9.15
N SER A 211 -38.92 0.61 8.04
CA SER A 211 -40.04 0.96 7.18
C SER A 211 -40.74 -0.32 6.72
N ARG A 212 -41.84 -0.70 7.38
CA ARG A 212 -42.76 -1.73 6.90
C ARG A 212 -43.41 -1.21 5.61
N SER A 213 -42.76 -1.41 4.47
CA SER A 213 -43.44 -1.24 3.20
C SER A 213 -44.42 -2.39 3.02
N GLY A 214 -45.72 -2.09 3.09
CA GLY A 214 -46.79 -2.91 2.52
C GLY A 214 -47.19 -4.16 3.29
N ARG A 215 -48.01 -4.00 4.33
CA ARG A 215 -49.01 -5.03 4.67
C ARG A 215 -50.39 -4.45 4.38
N SER A 216 -50.78 -4.49 3.10
CA SER A 216 -52.17 -4.31 2.69
C SER A 216 -52.98 -5.47 3.26
N GLY A 217 -53.56 -5.25 4.44
CA GLY A 217 -54.61 -6.11 4.96
C GLY A 217 -55.87 -5.91 4.12
N SER A 218 -56.08 -6.78 3.13
CA SER A 218 -57.41 -7.02 2.58
C SER A 218 -58.23 -7.73 3.66
N SER A 219 -58.92 -6.96 4.49
CA SER A 219 -59.96 -7.45 5.39
C SER A 219 -61.27 -7.38 4.62
N THR A 220 -61.65 -8.48 3.97
CA THR A 220 -63.03 -8.68 3.52
C THR A 220 -63.74 -9.56 4.53
N LEU A 221 -64.86 -9.02 5.02
CA LEU A 221 -65.90 -9.66 5.82
C LEU A 221 -66.40 -10.96 5.20
#